data_AF-A0A2V7F958-F1
#
_entry.id   AF-A0A2V7F958-F1
#
_cell.length_a   1.000
_cell.length_b   1.000
_cell.length_c   1.000
_cell.angle_alpha   90.00
_cell.angle_beta   90.00
_cell.angle_gamma   90.00
#
_symmetry.space_group_name_H-M   'P 1'
#
loop_
_entity.id
_entity.type
_entity.pdbx_description
1 polymer ?
#
loop_
_entity_poly.entity_id
_entity_poly.type
_entity_poly.pdbx_seq_one_letter_code
_entity_poly.pdbx_strand_id
1 'polypeptide(L)'
;GLTGTDRDMLIDTCGTGGDAAGTFNVSTATAFVVAGAGLRVAKHGNRSVSSLCGSADVVETLGVNLDLSPEKVARCVEEVGIGFLYAPLLHTAMKHVMAARREMGVRTVFNMLGPLTNPAGANAQVIGVYSPALTEPLARVLAELGTHRAFVVHGAAGLDEISNTGESRISEVREGVVRTFTVRPEDFGVPRASIGDLLGGDREQNAEIIRAILAGEPGPKRDIVLMNASAALVAGGRARDLKEGVELAARSIDSSTARQKLGRLVALSQELAREA
;
A
#
# COMPACT_ATOMS: atom_id res chain seq x y z
N GLY A 1 -4.15 13.87 -25.86
CA GLY A 1 -5.40 13.49 -25.18
C GLY A 1 -5.81 12.13 -25.65
N LEU A 2 -5.62 11.11 -24.82
CA LEU A 2 -6.04 9.72 -25.00
C LEU A 2 -6.06 9.06 -23.62
N THR A 3 -7.15 9.24 -22.87
CA THR A 3 -7.71 8.30 -21.87
C THR A 3 -9.04 8.88 -21.38
N GLY A 4 -10.12 8.50 -22.06
CA GLY A 4 -11.49 8.94 -21.78
C GLY A 4 -12.11 8.29 -20.53
N THR A 5 -11.48 8.43 -19.37
CA THR A 5 -12.20 8.29 -18.11
C THR A 5 -11.91 9.51 -17.27
N ASP A 6 -12.88 10.42 -17.17
CA ASP A 6 -12.96 11.51 -16.17
C ASP A 6 -13.04 10.97 -14.72
N ARG A 7 -12.43 9.81 -14.44
CA ARG A 7 -12.33 9.23 -13.11
C ARG A 7 -11.04 9.74 -12.48
N ASP A 8 -11.18 10.49 -11.40
CA ASP A 8 -10.06 10.86 -10.54
C ASP A 8 -9.24 9.61 -10.18
N MET A 9 -7.91 9.67 -10.35
CA MET A 9 -7.03 8.54 -10.06
C MET A 9 -7.10 8.14 -8.60
N LEU A 10 -7.41 6.87 -8.34
CA LEU A 10 -7.52 6.28 -7.02
C LEU A 10 -6.51 5.14 -6.89
N ILE A 11 -5.59 5.28 -5.95
CA ILE A 11 -4.50 4.33 -5.70
C ILE A 11 -4.84 3.40 -4.55
N ASP A 12 -4.46 2.13 -4.69
CA ASP A 12 -4.29 1.20 -3.58
C ASP A 12 -2.84 0.73 -3.49
N THR A 13 -2.35 0.57 -2.26
CA THR A 13 -1.04 0.03 -1.93
C THR A 13 -1.25 -1.13 -0.97
N CYS A 14 -1.38 -2.33 -1.53
CA CYS A 14 -1.70 -3.55 -0.80
C CYS A 14 -0.71 -4.66 -1.13
N GLY A 15 -0.42 -5.52 -0.16
CA GLY A 15 0.35 -6.74 -0.36
C GLY A 15 -0.55 -7.96 -0.28
N THR A 16 -0.12 -9.08 -0.86
CA THR A 16 -0.72 -10.39 -0.55
C THR A 16 -0.49 -10.80 0.91
N GLY A 17 0.51 -10.18 1.58
CA GLY A 17 1.01 -10.60 2.88
C GLY A 17 1.70 -11.96 2.83
N GLY A 18 2.20 -12.40 3.98
CA GLY A 18 2.81 -13.72 4.14
C GLY A 18 4.24 -13.83 3.63
N ASP A 19 4.97 -12.73 3.55
CA ASP A 19 6.44 -12.73 3.41
C ASP A 19 7.15 -13.19 4.69
N ALA A 20 6.47 -13.12 5.84
CA ALA A 20 6.96 -13.52 7.16
C ALA A 20 8.26 -12.81 7.60
N ALA A 21 8.55 -11.65 7.00
CA ALA A 21 9.80 -10.94 7.23
C ALA A 21 9.81 -10.10 8.52
N GLY A 22 8.64 -9.86 9.13
CA GLY A 22 8.51 -9.10 10.37
C GLY A 22 8.88 -7.62 10.20
N THR A 23 8.82 -7.10 8.97
CA THR A 23 9.04 -5.68 8.67
C THR A 23 7.97 -4.81 9.34
N PHE A 24 8.29 -3.54 9.53
CA PHE A 24 7.27 -2.57 9.92
C PHE A 24 6.24 -2.42 8.80
N ASN A 25 5.10 -1.78 9.09
CA ASN A 25 4.00 -1.62 8.14
C ASN A 25 4.33 -0.60 7.01
N VAL A 26 5.21 -1.00 6.08
CA VAL A 26 5.72 -0.17 4.97
C VAL A 26 4.59 0.35 4.10
N SER A 27 3.64 -0.52 3.71
CA SER A 27 2.51 -0.12 2.86
C SER A 27 1.58 0.90 3.53
N THR A 28 1.48 0.91 4.86
CA THR A 28 0.70 1.89 5.63
C THR A 28 1.40 3.25 5.64
N ALA A 29 2.70 3.29 5.92
CA ALA A 29 3.47 4.53 5.80
C ALA A 29 3.42 5.10 4.38
N THR A 30 3.59 4.23 3.38
CA THR A 30 3.53 4.56 1.96
C THR A 30 2.22 5.24 1.57
N ALA A 31 1.07 4.74 2.04
CA ALA A 31 -0.23 5.32 1.74
C ALA A 31 -0.35 6.79 2.18
N PHE A 32 0.14 7.12 3.39
CA PHE A 32 0.14 8.51 3.86
C PHE A 32 1.07 9.41 3.05
N VAL A 33 2.25 8.90 2.66
CA VAL A 33 3.20 9.64 1.83
C VAL A 33 2.62 9.92 0.44
N VAL A 34 1.99 8.92 -0.18
CA VAL A 34 1.32 9.06 -1.49
C VAL A 34 0.16 10.07 -1.41
N ALA A 35 -0.66 9.99 -0.35
CA ALA A 35 -1.74 10.94 -0.11
C ALA A 35 -1.24 12.37 0.12
N GLY A 36 -0.11 12.53 0.82
CA GLY A 36 0.56 13.82 1.03
C GLY A 36 1.18 14.41 -0.23
N ALA A 37 1.51 13.58 -1.22
CA ALA A 37 1.98 14.00 -2.54
C ALA A 37 0.85 14.34 -3.53
N GLY A 38 -0.42 14.21 -3.09
CA GLY A 38 -1.59 14.72 -3.79
C GLY A 38 -2.40 13.67 -4.57
N LEU A 39 -2.10 12.39 -4.42
CA LEU A 39 -2.97 11.32 -4.95
C LEU A 39 -4.07 10.95 -3.95
N ARG A 40 -5.21 10.48 -4.45
CA ARG A 40 -6.24 9.87 -3.61
C ARG A 40 -5.89 8.42 -3.34
N VAL A 41 -5.99 7.99 -2.08
CA VAL A 41 -5.63 6.63 -1.65
C VAL A 41 -6.81 5.95 -0.98
N ALA A 42 -7.23 4.82 -1.53
CA ALA A 42 -8.19 3.92 -0.90
C ALA A 42 -7.45 2.68 -0.41
N LYS A 43 -6.81 2.79 0.76
CA LYS A 43 -5.96 1.72 1.27
C LYS A 43 -6.81 0.58 1.79
N HIS A 44 -6.69 -0.56 1.15
CA HIS A 44 -7.27 -1.81 1.64
C HIS A 44 -6.34 -2.44 2.69
N GLY A 45 -6.91 -2.87 3.81
CA GLY A 45 -6.16 -3.51 4.88
C GLY A 45 -7.00 -4.43 5.75
N ASN A 46 -6.32 -5.30 6.48
CA ASN A 46 -6.92 -6.23 7.43
C ASN A 46 -6.08 -6.29 8.71
N ARG A 47 -6.66 -6.88 9.76
CA ARG A 47 -5.90 -7.30 10.95
C ARG A 47 -5.03 -8.50 10.61
N SER A 48 -3.91 -8.64 11.30
CA SER A 48 -2.99 -9.74 11.01
C SER A 48 -3.59 -11.10 11.36
N VAL A 49 -3.26 -12.11 10.55
CA VAL A 49 -3.48 -13.53 10.84
C VAL A 49 -2.14 -14.28 11.06
N SER A 50 -0.99 -13.66 10.76
CA SER A 50 0.34 -14.32 10.76
C SER A 50 1.55 -13.45 11.14
N SER A 51 1.50 -12.12 10.97
CA SER A 51 2.48 -11.19 11.53
C SER A 51 2.10 -10.75 12.94
N LEU A 52 3.03 -10.12 13.68
CA LEU A 52 2.75 -9.52 14.99
C LEU A 52 1.69 -8.40 14.92
N CYS A 53 1.58 -7.73 13.78
CA CYS A 53 0.72 -6.56 13.63
C CYS A 53 0.28 -6.36 12.16
N GLY A 54 -1.03 -6.20 11.94
CA GLY A 54 -1.59 -5.90 10.62
C GLY A 54 -1.84 -4.41 10.44
N SER A 55 -2.03 -4.00 9.18
CA SER A 55 -2.29 -2.59 8.82
C SER A 55 -3.46 -1.96 9.57
N ALA A 56 -4.54 -2.72 9.82
CA ALA A 56 -5.68 -2.23 10.60
C ALA A 56 -5.31 -1.97 12.07
N ASP A 57 -4.52 -2.85 12.68
CA ASP A 57 -4.09 -2.71 14.08
C ASP A 57 -3.24 -1.44 14.27
N VAL A 58 -2.33 -1.16 13.32
CA VAL A 58 -1.48 0.04 13.34
C VAL A 58 -2.29 1.32 13.10
N VAL A 59 -3.18 1.32 12.10
CA VAL A 59 -3.97 2.51 11.75
C VAL A 59 -4.95 2.89 12.87
N GLU A 60 -5.52 1.90 13.55
CA GLU A 60 -6.29 2.10 14.78
C GLU A 60 -5.43 2.69 15.91
N THR A 61 -4.19 2.20 16.12
CA THR A 61 -3.24 2.77 17.10
C THR A 61 -2.80 4.19 16.74
N LEU A 62 -2.79 4.53 15.45
CA LEU A 62 -2.55 5.89 14.98
C LEU A 62 -3.75 6.84 15.25
N GLY A 63 -4.91 6.30 15.63
CA GLY A 63 -6.09 7.04 16.08
C GLY A 63 -7.26 7.07 15.08
N VAL A 64 -7.13 6.40 13.94
CA VAL A 64 -8.19 6.37 12.91
C VAL A 64 -9.31 5.45 13.36
N ASN A 65 -10.56 5.91 13.22
CA ASN A 65 -11.71 5.07 13.49
C ASN A 65 -11.97 4.13 12.30
N LEU A 66 -11.94 2.82 12.54
CA LEU A 66 -12.17 1.79 11.51
C LEU A 66 -13.64 1.38 11.37
N ASP A 67 -14.49 1.75 12.32
CA ASP A 67 -15.91 1.43 12.33
C ASP A 67 -16.70 2.47 11.53
N LEU A 68 -16.36 2.60 10.26
CA LEU A 68 -17.00 3.51 9.32
C LEU A 68 -17.70 2.73 8.22
N SER A 69 -18.88 3.22 7.81
CA SER A 69 -19.55 2.70 6.62
C SER A 69 -18.75 3.04 5.36
N PRO A 70 -18.94 2.30 4.25
CA PRO A 70 -18.27 2.58 2.98
C PRO A 70 -18.46 4.03 2.50
N GLU A 71 -19.63 4.62 2.72
CA GLU A 71 -19.95 6.01 2.36
C GLU A 71 -19.11 7.00 3.18
N LYS A 72 -18.94 6.73 4.47
CA LYS A 72 -18.09 7.55 5.36
C LYS A 72 -16.60 7.42 4.98
N VAL A 73 -16.15 6.23 4.59
CA VAL A 73 -14.78 6.05 4.07
C VAL A 73 -14.58 6.80 2.74
N ALA A 74 -15.58 6.81 1.86
CA ALA A 74 -15.54 7.59 0.63
C ALA A 74 -15.36 9.09 0.91
N ARG A 75 -16.08 9.65 1.89
CA ARG A 75 -15.88 11.03 2.35
C ARG A 75 -14.45 11.30 2.84
N CYS A 76 -13.84 10.36 3.57
CA CYS A 76 -12.41 10.49 3.94
C CYS A 76 -11.49 10.58 2.70
N VAL A 77 -11.74 9.76 1.68
CA VAL A 77 -10.97 9.81 0.43
C VAL A 77 -11.17 11.14 -0.30
N GLU A 78 -12.40 11.65 -0.35
CA GLU A 78 -12.75 12.91 -1.03
C GLU A 78 -12.19 14.13 -0.30
N GLU A 79 -12.40 14.24 1.02
CA GLU A 79 -12.07 15.43 1.81
C GLU A 79 -10.60 15.46 2.25
N VAL A 80 -10.03 14.30 2.61
CA VAL A 80 -8.65 14.18 3.11
C VAL A 80 -7.70 13.74 2.00
N GLY A 81 -8.16 12.97 1.01
CA GLY A 81 -7.31 12.33 0.01
C GLY A 81 -6.85 10.93 0.40
N ILE A 82 -7.31 10.39 1.53
CA ILE A 82 -7.02 9.02 1.95
C ILE A 82 -8.17 8.47 2.80
N GLY A 83 -8.50 7.20 2.59
CA GLY A 83 -9.41 6.42 3.42
C GLY A 83 -8.86 5.01 3.64
N PHE A 84 -9.27 4.39 4.74
CA PHE A 84 -8.91 3.02 5.07
C PHE A 84 -10.12 2.11 4.95
N LEU A 85 -10.01 1.11 4.08
CA LEU A 85 -11.03 0.12 3.78
C LEU A 85 -10.73 -1.14 4.59
N TYR A 86 -11.52 -1.42 5.62
CA TYR A 86 -11.34 -2.59 6.47
C TYR A 86 -11.98 -3.85 5.85
N ALA A 87 -11.14 -4.79 5.40
CA ALA A 87 -11.51 -5.93 4.57
C ALA A 87 -12.75 -6.75 5.04
N PRO A 88 -12.91 -7.06 6.35
CA PRO A 88 -14.04 -7.87 6.82
C PRO A 88 -15.41 -7.23 6.58
N LEU A 89 -15.48 -5.89 6.50
CA LEU A 89 -16.72 -5.17 6.24
C LEU A 89 -17.11 -5.17 4.74
N LEU A 90 -16.16 -5.48 3.85
CA LEU A 90 -16.31 -5.27 2.41
C LEU A 90 -16.38 -6.59 1.62
N HIS A 91 -15.79 -7.66 2.12
CA HIS A 91 -15.79 -8.98 1.47
C HIS A 91 -16.70 -9.99 2.17
N THR A 92 -17.99 -9.66 2.31
CA THR A 92 -18.96 -10.52 3.02
C THR A 92 -19.09 -11.91 2.40
N ALA A 93 -18.90 -12.07 1.09
CA ALA A 93 -18.91 -13.38 0.42
C ALA A 93 -17.73 -14.28 0.84
N MET A 94 -16.58 -13.70 1.22
CA MET A 94 -15.42 -14.48 1.66
C MET A 94 -15.70 -15.28 2.93
N LYS A 95 -16.68 -14.88 3.76
CA LYS A 95 -17.06 -15.60 4.99
C LYS A 95 -17.40 -17.08 4.72
N HIS A 96 -17.95 -17.38 3.54
CA HIS A 96 -18.37 -18.73 3.16
C HIS A 96 -17.19 -19.67 2.90
N VAL A 97 -16.00 -19.14 2.55
CA VAL A 97 -14.79 -19.94 2.29
C VAL A 97 -13.79 -19.91 3.43
N MET A 98 -13.97 -19.05 4.44
CA MET A 98 -13.00 -18.89 5.53
C MET A 98 -12.81 -20.14 6.39
N ALA A 99 -13.86 -20.94 6.62
CA ALA A 99 -13.75 -22.18 7.39
C ALA A 99 -12.83 -23.20 6.69
N ALA A 100 -13.10 -23.48 5.41
CA ALA A 100 -12.30 -24.38 4.59
C ALA A 100 -10.83 -23.89 4.46
N ARG A 101 -10.62 -22.58 4.30
CA ARG A 101 -9.26 -22.00 4.25
C ARG A 101 -8.49 -22.22 5.54
N ARG A 102 -9.14 -22.08 6.70
CA ARG A 102 -8.51 -22.32 8.01
C ARG A 102 -8.17 -23.79 8.22
N GLU A 103 -9.08 -24.69 7.85
CA GLU A 103 -8.87 -26.14 7.95
C GLU A 103 -7.72 -26.61 7.04
N MET A 104 -7.65 -26.10 5.81
CA MET A 104 -6.58 -26.46 4.89
C MET A 104 -5.20 -25.98 5.35
N GLY A 105 -5.11 -24.81 6.00
CA GLY A 105 -3.84 -24.29 6.52
C GLY A 105 -2.76 -23.98 5.48
N VAL A 106 -3.05 -24.10 4.18
CA VAL A 106 -2.12 -23.88 3.06
C VAL A 106 -2.54 -22.68 2.20
N ARG A 107 -1.58 -22.15 1.45
CA ARG A 107 -1.83 -21.05 0.50
C ARG A 107 -2.61 -21.55 -0.71
N THR A 108 -3.59 -20.77 -1.16
CA THR A 108 -4.43 -21.07 -2.33
C THR A 108 -4.60 -19.83 -3.19
N VAL A 109 -5.32 -19.95 -4.32
CA VAL A 109 -5.68 -18.80 -5.18
C VAL A 109 -6.35 -17.67 -4.40
N PHE A 110 -7.10 -17.98 -3.33
CA PHE A 110 -7.74 -16.99 -2.46
C PHE A 110 -6.75 -16.06 -1.73
N ASN A 111 -5.48 -16.43 -1.61
CA ASN A 111 -4.45 -15.55 -1.06
C ASN A 111 -4.03 -14.45 -2.04
N MET A 112 -4.31 -14.60 -3.33
CA MET A 112 -3.98 -13.63 -4.37
C MET A 112 -5.16 -12.70 -4.70
N LEU A 113 -6.38 -13.05 -4.30
CA LEU A 113 -7.58 -12.29 -4.68
C LEU A 113 -7.71 -10.93 -3.97
N GLY A 114 -7.21 -10.79 -2.74
CA GLY A 114 -7.39 -9.55 -1.96
C GLY A 114 -6.96 -8.28 -2.71
N PRO A 115 -5.74 -8.23 -3.25
CA PRO A 115 -5.27 -7.13 -4.10
C PRO A 115 -6.04 -6.95 -5.42
N LEU A 116 -6.64 -8.01 -5.95
CA LEU A 116 -7.37 -7.99 -7.23
C LEU A 116 -8.84 -7.54 -7.08
N THR A 117 -9.35 -7.46 -5.85
CA THR A 117 -10.76 -7.17 -5.58
C THR A 117 -10.97 -5.90 -4.76
N ASN A 118 -10.17 -4.85 -4.99
CA ASN A 118 -10.35 -3.59 -4.24
C ASN A 118 -11.79 -3.07 -4.42
N PRO A 119 -12.58 -2.93 -3.34
CA PRO A 119 -14.00 -2.62 -3.41
C PRO A 119 -14.30 -1.16 -3.80
N ALA A 120 -13.33 -0.25 -3.71
CA ALA A 120 -13.46 1.14 -4.14
C ALA A 120 -13.16 1.35 -5.63
N GLY A 121 -12.82 0.29 -6.37
CA GLY A 121 -12.56 0.38 -7.81
C GLY A 121 -11.31 1.18 -8.16
N ALA A 122 -10.26 1.09 -7.31
CA ALA A 122 -8.97 1.71 -7.55
C ALA A 122 -8.46 1.37 -8.96
N ASN A 123 -8.16 2.40 -9.75
CA ASN A 123 -7.75 2.25 -11.14
C ASN A 123 -6.22 2.24 -11.31
N ALA A 124 -5.48 2.50 -10.22
CA ALA A 124 -4.04 2.29 -10.17
C ALA A 124 -3.62 1.58 -8.89
N GLN A 125 -2.61 0.72 -8.95
CA GLN A 125 -2.24 -0.16 -7.82
C GLN A 125 -0.74 -0.43 -7.72
N VAL A 126 -0.25 -0.57 -6.49
CA VAL A 126 1.02 -1.25 -6.20
C VAL A 126 0.69 -2.50 -5.38
N ILE A 127 1.00 -3.66 -5.94
CA ILE A 127 0.67 -4.96 -5.38
C ILE A 127 1.93 -5.73 -5.02
N GLY A 128 2.11 -5.92 -3.73
CA GLY A 128 3.12 -6.82 -3.18
C GLY A 128 2.79 -8.29 -3.38
N VAL A 129 3.74 -9.11 -3.81
CA VAL A 129 3.60 -10.57 -3.84
C VAL A 129 4.72 -11.29 -3.10
N TYR A 130 4.39 -12.36 -2.38
CA TYR A 130 5.36 -13.16 -1.62
C TYR A 130 6.34 -13.99 -2.49
N SER A 131 6.09 -14.10 -3.80
CA SER A 131 6.91 -14.92 -4.70
C SER A 131 7.16 -14.19 -6.02
N PRO A 132 8.41 -14.18 -6.52
CA PRO A 132 8.75 -13.47 -7.76
C PRO A 132 8.01 -14.07 -8.97
N ALA A 133 7.69 -15.37 -8.92
CA ALA A 133 6.97 -16.07 -9.96
C ALA A 133 5.52 -15.59 -10.12
N LEU A 134 4.96 -14.89 -9.12
CA LEU A 134 3.61 -14.34 -9.15
C LEU A 134 3.53 -12.95 -9.77
N THR A 135 4.65 -12.24 -9.89
CA THR A 135 4.64 -10.84 -10.37
C THR A 135 3.99 -10.71 -11.74
N GLU A 136 4.42 -11.50 -12.71
CA GLU A 136 3.94 -11.43 -14.09
C GLU A 136 2.52 -12.03 -14.27
N PRO A 137 2.17 -13.21 -13.72
CA PRO A 137 0.80 -13.71 -13.77
C PRO A 137 -0.23 -12.72 -13.21
N LEU A 138 0.04 -12.11 -12.05
CA LEU A 138 -0.89 -11.15 -11.46
C LEU A 138 -0.97 -9.86 -12.29
N ALA A 139 0.15 -9.39 -12.85
CA ALA A 139 0.13 -8.24 -13.76
C ALA A 139 -0.72 -8.50 -15.01
N ARG A 140 -0.67 -9.71 -15.57
CA ARG A 140 -1.52 -10.11 -16.71
C ARG A 140 -3.00 -10.12 -16.33
N VAL A 141 -3.36 -10.65 -15.16
CA VAL A 141 -4.74 -10.61 -14.66
C VAL A 141 -5.24 -9.17 -14.50
N LEU A 142 -4.43 -8.28 -13.92
CA LEU A 142 -4.78 -6.85 -13.79
C LEU A 142 -4.98 -6.18 -15.16
N ALA A 143 -4.15 -6.51 -16.15
CA ALA A 143 -4.31 -6.01 -17.51
C ALA A 143 -5.64 -6.47 -18.13
N GLU A 144 -6.02 -7.74 -17.94
CA GLU A 144 -7.30 -8.30 -18.41
C GLU A 144 -8.51 -7.70 -17.68
N LEU A 145 -8.36 -7.38 -16.39
CA LEU A 145 -9.39 -6.69 -15.59
C LEU A 145 -9.52 -5.19 -15.94
N GLY A 146 -8.65 -4.66 -16.81
CA GLY A 146 -8.70 -3.28 -17.27
C GLY A 146 -8.08 -2.27 -16.32
N THR A 147 -7.20 -2.69 -15.41
CA THR A 147 -6.44 -1.77 -14.54
C THR A 147 -5.60 -0.82 -15.40
N HIS A 148 -5.71 0.49 -15.15
CA HIS A 148 -5.07 1.50 -15.99
C HIS A 148 -3.53 1.44 -15.88
N ARG A 149 -3.02 1.42 -14.65
CA ARG A 149 -1.59 1.23 -14.39
C ARG A 149 -1.36 0.51 -13.06
N ALA A 150 -0.52 -0.51 -13.05
CA ALA A 150 -0.20 -1.24 -11.83
C ALA A 150 1.26 -1.68 -11.78
N PHE A 151 1.78 -1.85 -10.57
CA PHE A 151 3.11 -2.41 -10.32
C PHE A 151 2.92 -3.62 -9.42
N VAL A 152 3.21 -4.81 -9.94
CA VAL A 152 3.27 -6.04 -9.12
C VAL A 152 4.72 -6.30 -8.76
N VAL A 153 5.03 -6.29 -7.46
CA VAL A 153 6.40 -6.21 -6.95
C VAL A 153 6.75 -7.37 -6.02
N HIS A 154 8.00 -7.82 -6.11
CA HIS A 154 8.59 -8.76 -5.18
C HIS A 154 10.03 -8.33 -4.88
N GLY A 155 10.34 -8.09 -3.61
CA GLY A 155 11.61 -7.56 -3.16
C GLY A 155 12.59 -8.62 -2.66
N ALA A 156 13.87 -8.28 -2.67
CA ALA A 156 14.92 -9.03 -1.99
C ALA A 156 14.56 -9.27 -0.51
N ALA A 157 15.09 -10.37 0.03
CA ALA A 157 14.70 -10.95 1.32
C ALA A 157 13.25 -11.50 1.38
N GLY A 158 12.60 -11.67 0.22
CA GLY A 158 11.28 -12.29 0.13
C GLY A 158 10.11 -11.32 0.39
N LEU A 159 10.41 -10.02 0.50
CA LEU A 159 9.44 -8.99 0.82
C LEU A 159 8.36 -8.88 -0.25
N ASP A 160 7.13 -8.61 0.17
CA ASP A 160 6.06 -8.19 -0.71
C ASP A 160 6.06 -6.66 -0.90
N GLU A 161 7.23 -6.03 -0.85
CA GLU A 161 7.47 -4.62 -1.16
C GLU A 161 8.65 -4.45 -2.13
N ILE A 162 8.82 -3.25 -2.70
CA ILE A 162 10.09 -2.88 -3.31
C ILE A 162 11.11 -2.72 -2.17
N SER A 163 12.12 -3.58 -2.16
CA SER A 163 13.07 -3.72 -1.06
C SER A 163 14.28 -2.81 -1.22
N ASN A 164 14.69 -2.15 -0.14
CA ASN A 164 15.98 -1.46 -0.08
C ASN A 164 17.14 -2.38 0.39
N THR A 165 16.91 -3.69 0.58
CA THR A 165 17.98 -4.65 0.93
C THR A 165 18.67 -5.23 -0.30
N GLY A 166 18.04 -5.14 -1.48
CA GLY A 166 18.57 -5.69 -2.71
C GLY A 166 17.64 -5.51 -3.92
N GLU A 167 17.77 -6.41 -4.89
CA GLU A 167 16.97 -6.37 -6.13
C GLU A 167 15.48 -6.62 -5.88
N SER A 168 14.64 -5.89 -6.60
CA SER A 168 13.19 -6.13 -6.63
C SER A 168 12.74 -6.38 -8.07
N ARG A 169 11.98 -7.46 -8.27
CA ARG A 169 11.33 -7.77 -9.55
C ARG A 169 10.01 -7.03 -9.62
N ILE A 170 9.77 -6.32 -10.72
CA ILE A 170 8.56 -5.54 -10.97
C ILE A 170 7.94 -5.99 -12.29
N SER A 171 6.66 -6.33 -12.28
CA SER A 171 5.84 -6.42 -13.48
C SER A 171 4.88 -5.23 -13.54
N GLU A 172 5.17 -4.29 -14.42
CA GLU A 172 4.36 -3.10 -14.66
C GLU A 172 3.25 -3.43 -15.67
N VAL A 173 2.02 -3.09 -15.31
CA VAL A 173 0.89 -2.97 -16.23
C VAL A 173 0.76 -1.51 -16.62
N ARG A 174 0.73 -1.22 -17.91
CA ARG A 174 0.43 0.12 -18.42
C ARG A 174 -0.35 -0.01 -19.72
N GLU A 175 -1.57 0.52 -19.73
CA GLU A 175 -2.44 0.52 -20.93
C GLU A 175 -2.63 -0.90 -21.51
N GLY A 176 -2.84 -1.89 -20.63
CA GLY A 176 -3.01 -3.29 -21.01
C GLY A 176 -1.74 -4.04 -21.39
N VAL A 177 -0.57 -3.37 -21.42
CA VAL A 177 0.71 -4.00 -21.71
C VAL A 177 1.46 -4.32 -20.41
N VAL A 178 1.95 -5.56 -20.30
CA VAL A 178 2.79 -6.00 -19.18
C VAL A 178 4.27 -5.91 -19.58
N ARG A 179 5.08 -5.27 -18.75
CA ARG A 179 6.55 -5.24 -18.87
C ARG A 179 7.18 -5.62 -17.55
N THR A 180 8.13 -6.54 -17.59
CA THR A 180 8.83 -7.00 -16.40
C THR A 180 10.28 -6.57 -16.41
N PHE A 181 10.73 -6.01 -15.30
CA PHE A 181 12.09 -5.52 -15.11
C PHE A 181 12.51 -5.69 -13.65
N THR A 182 13.80 -5.46 -13.39
CA THR A 182 14.38 -5.48 -12.05
C THR A 182 14.85 -4.07 -11.70
N VAL A 183 14.64 -3.67 -10.45
CA VAL A 183 15.17 -2.44 -9.87
C VAL A 183 16.05 -2.76 -8.67
N ARG A 184 16.93 -1.84 -8.33
CA ARG A 184 17.83 -1.89 -7.17
C ARG A 184 17.66 -0.61 -6.35
N PRO A 185 18.07 -0.59 -5.07
CA PRO A 185 17.95 0.61 -4.23
C PRO A 185 18.67 1.81 -4.83
N GLU A 186 19.79 1.56 -5.54
CA GLU A 186 20.56 2.60 -6.22
C GLU A 186 19.79 3.29 -7.35
N ASP A 187 18.83 2.62 -8.00
CA ASP A 187 17.98 3.22 -9.04
C ASP A 187 17.05 4.31 -8.48
N PHE A 188 16.83 4.28 -7.16
CA PHE A 188 16.05 5.27 -6.40
C PHE A 188 16.95 6.30 -5.70
N GLY A 189 18.28 6.18 -5.81
CA GLY A 189 19.23 7.02 -5.06
C GLY A 189 19.29 6.70 -3.57
N VAL A 190 18.92 5.48 -3.17
CA VAL A 190 18.82 5.03 -1.78
C VAL A 190 19.95 4.05 -1.44
N PRO A 191 20.56 4.14 -0.23
CA PRO A 191 21.55 3.17 0.22
C PRO A 191 20.92 1.80 0.51
N ARG A 192 21.72 0.73 0.41
CA ARG A 192 21.29 -0.61 0.81
C ARG A 192 21.16 -0.70 2.33
N ALA A 193 20.09 -1.34 2.78
CA ALA A 193 19.84 -1.68 4.18
C ALA A 193 20.02 -3.19 4.42
N SER A 194 20.14 -3.59 5.69
CA SER A 194 19.94 -4.98 6.09
C SER A 194 18.46 -5.22 6.41
N ILE A 195 18.02 -6.49 6.39
CA ILE A 195 16.65 -6.82 6.80
C ILE A 195 16.38 -6.45 8.27
N GLY A 196 17.40 -6.50 9.13
CA GLY A 196 17.31 -6.11 10.54
C GLY A 196 16.93 -4.64 10.73
N ASP A 197 17.36 -3.77 9.81
CA ASP A 197 17.04 -2.34 9.85
C ASP A 197 15.56 -2.04 9.58
N LEU A 198 14.86 -2.98 8.95
CA LEU A 198 13.47 -2.85 8.52
C LEU A 198 12.48 -3.52 9.47
N LEU A 199 12.96 -4.16 10.53
CA LEU A 199 12.09 -4.83 11.50
C LEU A 199 11.12 -3.85 12.13
N GLY A 200 9.86 -4.29 12.22
CA GLY A 200 8.83 -3.68 13.04
C GLY A 200 8.68 -4.44 14.35
N GLY A 201 7.50 -4.32 14.95
CA GLY A 201 7.12 -5.16 16.08
C GLY A 201 5.63 -5.14 16.33
N ASP A 202 5.21 -4.82 17.54
CA ASP A 202 3.78 -4.70 17.88
C ASP A 202 3.12 -3.45 17.25
N ARG A 203 1.84 -3.25 17.55
CA ARG A 203 1.04 -2.16 16.98
C ARG A 203 1.52 -0.78 17.45
N GLU A 204 2.01 -0.68 18.68
CA GLU A 204 2.58 0.54 19.27
C GLU A 204 3.89 0.91 18.58
N GLN A 205 4.83 -0.04 18.47
CA GLN A 205 6.13 0.15 17.82
C GLN A 205 5.98 0.50 16.34
N ASN A 206 5.07 -0.18 15.62
CA ASN A 206 4.79 0.17 14.23
C ASN A 206 4.20 1.57 14.10
N ALA A 207 3.29 1.97 15.00
CA ALA A 207 2.72 3.31 14.97
C ALA A 207 3.77 4.40 15.28
N GLU A 208 4.70 4.14 16.20
CA GLU A 208 5.84 5.03 16.48
C GLU A 208 6.77 5.18 15.27
N ILE A 209 7.15 4.07 14.64
CA ILE A 209 7.95 4.08 13.40
C ILE A 209 7.28 4.93 12.32
N ILE A 210 5.97 4.75 12.10
CA ILE A 210 5.25 5.55 11.10
C ILE A 210 5.25 7.02 11.48
N ARG A 211 4.98 7.37 12.75
CA ARG A 211 5.03 8.77 13.21
C ARG A 211 6.41 9.39 13.01
N ALA A 212 7.48 8.67 13.30
CA ALA A 212 8.86 9.09 13.10
C ALA A 212 9.17 9.38 11.62
N ILE A 213 8.82 8.45 10.73
CA ILE A 213 8.98 8.62 9.27
C ILE A 213 8.20 9.84 8.80
N LEU A 214 6.92 9.99 9.19
CA LEU A 214 6.09 11.13 8.80
C LEU A 214 6.55 12.46 9.42
N ALA A 215 7.31 12.42 10.52
CA ALA A 215 7.97 13.58 11.11
C ALA A 215 9.29 13.95 10.41
N GLY A 216 9.74 13.14 9.44
CA GLY A 216 10.93 13.39 8.64
C GLY A 216 12.19 12.67 9.11
N GLU A 217 12.09 11.75 10.08
CA GLU A 217 13.25 11.01 10.57
C GLU A 217 13.96 10.27 9.41
N PRO A 218 15.26 10.52 9.17
CA PRO A 218 16.01 9.86 8.12
C PRO A 218 16.34 8.40 8.50
N GLY A 219 16.54 7.55 7.50
CA GLY A 219 17.06 6.21 7.71
C GLY A 219 16.40 5.14 6.84
N PRO A 220 16.84 3.88 6.99
CA PRO A 220 16.46 2.77 6.10
C PRO A 220 14.95 2.50 6.05
N LYS A 221 14.22 2.78 7.13
CA LYS A 221 12.75 2.66 7.16
C LYS A 221 12.06 3.77 6.35
N ARG A 222 12.58 5.00 6.37
CA ARG A 222 12.10 6.08 5.49
C ARG A 222 12.42 5.75 4.04
N ASP A 223 13.61 5.24 3.77
CA ASP A 223 14.10 4.94 2.43
C ASP A 223 13.23 3.92 1.69
N ILE A 224 12.87 2.80 2.34
CA ILE A 224 11.97 1.81 1.72
C ILE A 224 10.57 2.40 1.46
N VAL A 225 10.09 3.33 2.29
CA VAL A 225 8.83 4.04 2.07
C VAL A 225 8.92 4.95 0.85
N LEU A 226 10.03 5.64 0.64
CA LEU A 226 10.25 6.47 -0.55
C LEU A 226 10.23 5.63 -1.84
N MET A 227 10.85 4.45 -1.81
CA MET A 227 10.88 3.54 -2.97
C MET A 227 9.47 3.03 -3.34
N ASN A 228 8.69 2.59 -2.36
CA ASN A 228 7.32 2.12 -2.60
C ASN A 228 6.36 3.25 -2.95
N ALA A 229 6.48 4.42 -2.30
CA ALA A 229 5.69 5.61 -2.63
C ALA A 229 5.99 6.10 -4.05
N SER A 230 7.25 6.02 -4.49
CA SER A 230 7.64 6.35 -5.85
C SER A 230 6.89 5.51 -6.89
N ALA A 231 6.87 4.18 -6.73
CA ALA A 231 6.13 3.30 -7.62
C ALA A 231 4.62 3.62 -7.64
N ALA A 232 4.03 3.95 -6.49
CA ALA A 232 2.63 4.35 -6.39
C ALA A 232 2.36 5.71 -7.05
N LEU A 233 3.26 6.70 -6.91
CA LEU A 233 3.14 8.00 -7.55
C LEU A 233 3.27 7.92 -9.07
N VAL A 234 4.14 7.02 -9.54
CA VAL A 234 4.27 6.66 -10.94
C VAL A 234 2.98 5.98 -11.41
N ALA A 235 2.52 4.92 -10.73
CA ALA A 235 1.26 4.24 -11.05
C ALA A 235 0.07 5.20 -11.16
N GLY A 236 -0.03 6.15 -10.23
CA GLY A 236 -1.09 7.16 -10.18
C GLY A 236 -0.91 8.35 -11.13
N GLY A 237 0.13 8.35 -11.98
CA GLY A 237 0.38 9.41 -12.96
C GLY A 237 0.88 10.74 -12.37
N ARG A 238 1.24 10.77 -11.09
CA ARG A 238 1.74 11.97 -10.40
C ARG A 238 3.22 12.24 -10.65
N ALA A 239 3.98 11.19 -10.97
CA ALA A 239 5.39 11.21 -11.33
C ALA A 239 5.61 10.55 -12.71
N ARG A 240 6.57 11.05 -13.50
CA ARG A 240 6.87 10.50 -14.83
C ARG A 240 7.68 9.21 -14.75
N ASP A 241 8.58 9.12 -13.77
CA ASP A 241 9.46 7.98 -13.54
C ASP A 241 9.74 7.79 -12.04
N LEU A 242 10.45 6.69 -11.70
CA LEU A 242 10.73 6.32 -10.32
C LEU A 242 11.64 7.34 -9.61
N LYS A 243 12.48 8.07 -10.34
CA LYS A 243 13.35 9.07 -9.73
C LYS A 243 12.55 10.29 -9.29
N GLU A 244 11.70 10.82 -10.18
CA GLU A 244 10.77 11.90 -9.83
C GLU A 244 9.79 11.47 -8.72
N GLY A 245 9.37 10.20 -8.72
CA GLY A 245 8.52 9.64 -7.67
C GLY A 245 9.17 9.70 -6.28
N VAL A 246 10.48 9.40 -6.17
CA VAL A 246 11.22 9.52 -4.91
C VAL A 246 11.27 10.97 -4.44
N GLU A 247 11.56 11.91 -5.35
CA GLU A 247 11.63 13.33 -5.02
C GLU A 247 10.28 13.86 -4.51
N LEU A 248 9.17 13.46 -5.14
CA LEU A 248 7.82 13.81 -4.70
C LEU A 248 7.47 13.18 -3.35
N ALA A 249 7.83 11.92 -3.14
CA ALA A 249 7.62 11.23 -1.87
C ALA A 249 8.42 11.89 -0.73
N ALA A 250 9.68 12.26 -0.97
CA ALA A 250 10.51 12.97 -0.01
C ALA A 250 9.91 14.34 0.34
N ARG A 251 9.51 15.12 -0.68
CA ARG A 251 8.80 16.39 -0.46
C ARG A 251 7.53 16.24 0.38
N SER A 252 6.76 15.17 0.18
CA SER A 252 5.54 14.88 0.95
C SER A 252 5.83 14.66 2.44
N ILE A 253 6.93 13.98 2.76
CA ILE A 253 7.40 13.81 4.14
C ILE A 253 7.94 15.13 4.70
N ASP A 254 8.89 15.75 4.00
CA ASP A 254 9.66 16.89 4.52
C ASP A 254 8.82 18.16 4.67
N SER A 255 7.80 18.34 3.83
CA SER A 255 6.83 19.44 3.96
C SER A 255 5.74 19.16 5.01
N SER A 256 5.81 18.02 5.72
CA SER A 256 4.79 17.55 6.66
C SER A 256 3.41 17.27 6.05
N THR A 257 3.22 17.33 4.73
CA THR A 257 1.89 17.08 4.14
C THR A 257 1.43 15.64 4.39
N ALA A 258 2.33 14.66 4.35
CA ALA A 258 2.01 13.27 4.72
C ALA A 258 1.52 13.14 6.17
N ARG A 259 2.19 13.82 7.11
CA ARG A 259 1.79 13.87 8.53
C ARG A 259 0.44 14.57 8.72
N GLN A 260 0.19 15.64 7.97
CA GLN A 260 -1.10 16.33 7.98
C GLN A 260 -2.23 15.43 7.48
N LYS A 261 -2.00 14.58 6.47
CA LYS A 261 -2.99 13.61 6.00
C LYS A 261 -3.40 12.64 7.09
N LEU A 262 -2.44 12.12 7.86
CA LEU A 262 -2.74 11.30 9.04
C LEU A 262 -3.60 12.07 10.05
N GLY A 263 -3.18 13.27 10.46
CA GLY A 263 -3.93 14.06 11.44
C GLY A 263 -5.36 14.40 11.00
N ARG A 264 -5.54 14.76 9.72
CA ARG A 264 -6.85 15.04 9.13
C ARG A 264 -7.73 13.79 9.03
N LEU A 265 -7.16 12.64 8.66
CA LEU A 265 -7.90 11.39 8.61
C LEU A 265 -8.37 10.96 10.00
N VAL A 266 -7.52 11.10 11.02
CA VAL A 266 -7.89 10.84 12.42
C VAL A 266 -9.05 11.74 12.83
N ALA A 267 -8.94 13.06 12.63
CA ALA A 267 -9.98 14.00 13.01
C ALA A 267 -11.33 13.70 12.33
N LEU A 268 -11.33 13.54 11.00
CA LEU A 268 -12.55 13.31 10.23
C LEU A 268 -13.16 11.94 10.53
N SER A 269 -12.36 10.86 10.61
CA SER A 269 -12.91 9.53 10.93
C SER A 269 -13.61 9.48 12.30
N GLN A 270 -13.09 10.22 13.29
CA GLN A 270 -13.72 10.32 14.60
C GLN A 270 -15.00 11.16 14.58
N GLU A 271 -15.05 12.21 13.75
CA GLU A 271 -16.26 13.00 13.52
C GLU A 271 -17.35 12.17 12.86
N LEU A 272 -17.03 11.51 11.74
CA LEU A 272 -17.96 10.66 10.99
C LEU A 272 -18.50 9.49 11.82
N ALA A 273 -17.71 8.94 12.74
CA ALA A 273 -18.18 7.89 13.64
C ALA A 273 -19.26 8.36 14.63
N ARG A 274 -19.31 9.67 14.93
CA ARG A 274 -20.35 10.28 15.79
C ARG A 274 -21.58 10.75 15.02
N GLU A 275 -21.49 10.88 13.71
CA GLU A 275 -22.64 11.18 12.85
C GLU A 275 -23.58 9.97 12.82
N ALA A 276 -24.84 10.19 13.17
CA ALA A 276 -25.90 9.17 13.19
C ALA A 276 -26.24 8.65 11.79
#